data_AF-V3Z499-F1
#
_entry.id   AF-V3Z499-F1
#
_cell.length_a   1.000
_cell.length_b   1.000
_cell.length_c   1.000
_cell.angle_alpha   90.00
_cell.angle_beta   90.00
_cell.angle_gamma   90.00
#
_symmetry.space_group_name_H-M   'P 1'
#
loop_
_entity.id
_entity.type
_entity.pdbx_description
1 polymer ?
#
loop_
_entity_poly.entity_id
_entity_poly.type
_entity_poly.pdbx_seq_one_letter_code
_entity_poly.pdbx_strand_id
1 'polypeptide(L)'
;MPDELACKLNKSKSLLVIDCRSAFAFDTKHIQGAVSVSCGGVCKRRLQQGKVSLIDLVTSKEGRNMYKKKSNKDIIIYDDQTTDTRENPKDTTLNVVINTLFREGKDPFVLKGGLKAFCSRHSDLCCSTKKHDSIHPLMSPIRSISQPAIDTIIASEVLPFVFLGNERDAANLERLQYHNIRHVLNVTSQVPLYYEKQGIKYRRIPASDSSQQNLKQYFEEAIEFIDDARQNKRRVLIHCQAGVSRSATITIAYILKHTKMTMTDVYKFVKGKRPIISPNFNFMGQLMEYERDLNSGEALRILQPRLQGIESIV
;
A
#
# COMPACT_ATOMS: atom_id res chain seq x y z
N MET A 1 22.30 21.97 -9.98
CA MET A 1 21.10 22.61 -10.59
C MET A 1 20.44 21.64 -11.58
N PRO A 2 19.17 21.82 -12.00
CA PRO A 2 18.52 20.89 -12.92
C PRO A 2 19.25 20.63 -14.24
N ASP A 3 19.78 21.67 -14.90
CA ASP A 3 20.52 21.53 -16.16
C ASP A 3 21.83 20.73 -15.98
N GLU A 4 22.48 20.92 -14.84
CA GLU A 4 23.69 20.19 -14.48
C GLU A 4 23.39 18.70 -14.23
N LEU A 5 22.27 18.39 -13.56
CA LEU A 5 21.82 17.01 -13.35
C LEU A 5 21.47 16.34 -14.67
N ALA A 6 20.73 17.01 -15.56
CA ALA A 6 20.40 16.48 -16.89
C ALA A 6 21.66 16.13 -17.71
N CYS A 7 22.66 17.04 -17.71
CA CYS A 7 23.95 16.80 -18.34
C CYS A 7 24.68 15.57 -17.75
N LYS A 8 24.64 15.40 -16.42
CA LYS A 8 25.25 14.24 -15.75
C LYS A 8 24.51 12.93 -16.03
N LEU A 9 23.18 12.93 -16.08
CA LEU A 9 22.37 11.75 -16.41
C LEU A 9 22.68 11.21 -17.81
N ASN A 10 22.88 12.10 -18.78
CA ASN A 10 23.21 11.71 -20.16
C ASN A 10 24.66 11.24 -20.34
N LYS A 11 25.58 11.66 -19.46
CA LYS A 11 27.03 11.39 -19.59
C LYS A 11 27.55 10.28 -18.68
N SER A 12 26.90 10.02 -17.54
CA SER A 12 27.46 9.15 -16.50
C SER A 12 26.51 8.04 -16.06
N LYS A 13 26.95 6.79 -16.22
CA LYS A 13 26.29 5.59 -15.65
C LYS A 13 26.57 5.41 -14.14
N SER A 14 27.29 6.33 -13.49
CA SER A 14 27.70 6.20 -12.08
C SER A 14 26.83 6.93 -11.07
N LEU A 15 25.88 7.75 -11.51
CA LEU A 15 25.17 8.67 -10.63
C LEU A 15 24.06 7.97 -9.81
N LEU A 16 24.07 8.15 -8.48
CA LEU A 16 22.97 7.73 -7.61
C LEU A 16 22.05 8.91 -7.34
N VAL A 17 20.83 8.85 -7.86
CA VAL A 17 19.81 9.87 -7.62
C VAL A 17 18.79 9.32 -6.61
N ILE A 18 18.56 10.00 -5.50
CA ILE A 18 17.66 9.58 -4.42
C ILE A 18 16.45 10.52 -4.35
N ASP A 19 15.26 9.96 -4.45
CA ASP A 19 14.00 10.66 -4.24
C ASP A 19 13.56 10.54 -2.77
N CYS A 20 13.49 11.69 -2.08
CA CYS A 20 13.12 11.80 -0.68
C CYS A 20 11.61 12.03 -0.46
N ARG A 21 10.79 12.01 -1.51
CA ARG A 21 9.34 12.15 -1.41
C ARG A 21 8.68 10.83 -1.02
N SER A 22 7.37 10.85 -0.85
CA SER A 22 6.62 9.62 -0.60
C SER A 22 6.77 8.64 -1.77
N ALA A 23 6.68 7.34 -1.48
CA ALA A 23 6.68 6.31 -2.51
C ALA A 23 5.62 6.58 -3.59
N PHE A 24 4.44 7.06 -3.18
CA PHE A 24 3.38 7.48 -4.09
C PHE A 24 3.81 8.60 -5.06
N ALA A 25 4.50 9.63 -4.56
CA ALA A 25 4.99 10.73 -5.39
C ALA A 25 6.08 10.25 -6.36
N PHE A 26 6.97 9.37 -5.91
CA PHE A 26 7.97 8.72 -6.76
C PHE A 26 7.31 7.89 -7.88
N ASP A 27 6.35 7.03 -7.56
CA ASP A 27 5.67 6.16 -8.53
C ASP A 27 4.87 6.95 -9.58
N THR A 28 4.35 8.11 -9.22
CA THR A 28 3.59 8.98 -10.13
C THR A 28 4.49 9.61 -11.18
N LYS A 29 5.60 10.20 -10.74
CA LYS A 29 6.58 10.85 -11.60
C LYS A 29 7.89 10.98 -10.85
N HIS A 30 9.01 10.62 -11.47
CA HIS A 30 10.33 10.76 -10.86
C HIS A 30 11.39 10.99 -11.94
N ILE A 31 12.58 11.44 -11.55
CA ILE A 31 13.74 11.58 -12.43
C ILE A 31 14.21 10.18 -12.86
N GLN A 32 14.51 9.99 -14.14
CA GLN A 32 14.94 8.70 -14.67
C GLN A 32 16.16 8.15 -13.91
N GLY A 33 16.09 6.87 -13.54
CA GLY A 33 17.15 6.19 -12.78
C GLY A 33 17.24 6.54 -11.30
N ALA A 34 16.32 7.38 -10.79
CA ALA A 34 16.26 7.66 -9.36
C ALA A 34 15.79 6.44 -8.54
N VAL A 35 16.21 6.40 -7.28
CA VAL A 35 15.80 5.39 -6.30
C VAL A 35 15.00 6.06 -5.18
N SER A 36 13.94 5.41 -4.73
CA SER A 36 13.14 5.90 -3.60
C SER A 36 13.72 5.39 -2.27
N VAL A 37 13.64 6.22 -1.23
CA VAL A 37 13.95 5.84 0.15
C VAL A 37 12.67 5.76 0.99
N SER A 38 12.45 4.61 1.64
CA SER A 38 11.27 4.38 2.48
C SER A 38 11.42 5.02 3.87
N CYS A 39 11.34 6.35 3.91
CA CYS A 39 11.49 7.16 5.12
C CYS A 39 10.15 7.48 5.81
N GLY A 40 9.30 6.47 6.02
CA GLY A 40 8.08 6.61 6.84
C GLY A 40 8.40 6.92 8.31
N GLY A 41 7.41 7.35 9.10
CA GLY A 41 7.63 7.90 10.45
C GLY A 41 8.46 7.02 11.40
N VAL A 42 8.28 5.70 11.36
CA VAL A 42 9.07 4.75 12.18
C VAL A 42 10.52 4.67 11.67
N CYS A 43 10.72 4.50 10.36
CA CYS A 43 12.04 4.41 9.75
C CYS A 43 12.83 5.71 9.91
N LYS A 44 12.17 6.86 9.73
CA LYS A 44 12.70 8.19 9.96
C LYS A 44 13.24 8.38 11.39
N ARG A 45 12.48 8.00 12.42
CA ARG A 45 12.93 8.06 13.82
C ARG A 45 14.13 7.14 14.07
N ARG A 46 14.09 5.91 13.55
CA ARG A 46 15.21 4.96 13.69
C ARG A 46 16.46 5.45 12.99
N LEU A 47 16.32 6.09 11.82
CA LEU A 47 17.42 6.67 11.04
C LEU A 47 18.05 7.86 11.78
N GLN A 48 17.22 8.72 12.38
CA GLN A 48 17.69 9.81 13.26
C GLN A 48 18.46 9.28 14.47
N GLN A 49 17.99 8.19 15.08
CA GLN A 49 18.64 7.53 16.22
C GLN A 49 19.87 6.67 15.85
N GLY A 50 20.23 6.57 14.57
CA GLY A 50 21.34 5.71 14.11
C GLY A 50 21.07 4.20 14.27
N LYS A 51 19.83 3.79 14.48
CA LYS A 51 19.42 2.37 14.66
C LYS A 51 19.17 1.62 13.35
N VAL A 52 19.27 2.32 12.23
CA VAL A 52 19.16 1.79 10.86
C VAL A 52 20.02 2.68 9.96
N SER A 53 20.59 2.12 8.90
CA SER A 53 21.39 2.87 7.92
C SER A 53 20.54 3.28 6.72
N LEU A 54 20.99 4.27 5.95
CA LEU A 54 20.21 4.73 4.79
C LEU A 54 20.09 3.64 3.70
N ILE A 55 21.10 2.78 3.56
CA ILE A 55 21.07 1.67 2.59
C ILE A 55 19.94 0.68 2.85
N ASP A 56 19.56 0.49 4.12
CA ASP A 56 18.47 -0.41 4.51
C ASP A 56 17.10 0.13 4.07
N LEU A 57 17.01 1.44 3.80
CA LEU A 57 15.80 2.11 3.35
C LEU A 57 15.72 2.29 1.83
N VAL A 58 16.79 1.98 1.11
CA VAL A 58 16.81 1.99 -0.37
C VAL A 58 16.02 0.78 -0.88
N THR A 59 14.93 1.06 -1.60
CA THR A 59 13.95 0.04 -1.97
C THR A 59 14.46 -0.92 -3.05
N SER A 60 15.30 -0.46 -3.98
CA SER A 60 15.83 -1.27 -5.09
C SER A 60 17.15 -1.98 -4.77
N LYS A 61 17.32 -3.22 -5.26
CA LYS A 61 18.56 -4.00 -5.10
C LYS A 61 19.73 -3.35 -5.85
N GLU A 62 19.43 -2.76 -7.00
CA GLU A 62 20.34 -1.98 -7.85
C GLU A 62 20.79 -0.73 -7.11
N GLY A 63 19.85 0.00 -6.49
CA GLY A 63 20.13 1.16 -5.66
C GLY A 63 21.01 0.82 -4.46
N ARG A 64 20.75 -0.29 -3.77
CA ARG A 64 21.61 -0.77 -2.67
C ARG A 64 23.02 -1.09 -3.15
N ASN A 65 23.17 -1.71 -4.33
CA ASN A 65 24.49 -1.99 -4.91
C ASN A 65 25.22 -0.71 -5.33
N MET A 66 24.52 0.28 -5.88
CA MET A 66 25.08 1.58 -6.21
C MET A 66 25.51 2.33 -4.93
N TYR A 67 24.69 2.29 -3.89
CA TYR A 67 24.99 2.92 -2.60
C TYR A 67 26.30 2.42 -1.96
N LYS A 68 26.63 1.13 -2.13
CA LYS A 68 27.86 0.50 -1.62
C LYS A 68 29.11 0.85 -2.44
N LYS A 69 28.97 1.15 -3.73
CA LYS A 69 30.08 1.26 -4.68
C LYS A 69 30.53 2.70 -4.96
N LYS A 70 29.83 3.72 -4.46
CA LYS A 70 30.00 5.11 -4.90
C LYS A 70 30.65 6.01 -3.86
N SER A 71 31.59 6.84 -4.32
CA SER A 71 32.28 7.88 -3.55
C SER A 71 31.48 9.19 -3.53
N ASN A 72 31.91 10.11 -2.67
CA ASN A 72 31.12 11.23 -2.14
C ASN A 72 30.49 12.19 -3.17
N LYS A 73 30.95 12.27 -4.43
CA LYS A 73 30.44 13.25 -5.42
C LYS A 73 29.35 12.73 -6.37
N ASP A 74 28.96 11.47 -6.25
CA ASP A 74 28.02 10.80 -7.16
C ASP A 74 26.58 10.69 -6.60
N ILE A 75 26.29 11.32 -5.46
CA ILE A 75 24.97 11.23 -4.81
C ILE A 75 24.21 12.53 -4.99
N ILE A 76 23.07 12.46 -5.65
CA ILE A 76 22.13 13.57 -5.80
C ILE A 76 20.84 13.19 -5.10
N ILE A 77 20.27 14.11 -4.32
CA ILE A 77 19.03 13.90 -3.59
C ILE A 77 18.05 15.03 -3.88
N TYR A 78 16.75 14.73 -3.87
CA TYR A 78 15.72 15.73 -4.17
C TYR A 78 14.40 15.43 -3.46
N ASP A 79 13.61 16.48 -3.28
CA ASP A 79 12.20 16.39 -2.88
C ASP A 79 11.31 17.06 -3.95
N ASP A 80 10.11 17.53 -3.60
CA ASP A 80 9.20 18.04 -4.63
C ASP A 80 9.59 19.42 -5.16
N GLN A 81 10.06 20.32 -4.28
CA GLN A 81 10.23 21.74 -4.64
C GLN A 81 11.26 22.53 -3.81
N THR A 82 12.06 21.91 -2.94
CA THR A 82 12.98 22.65 -2.06
C THR A 82 14.07 23.37 -2.84
N THR A 83 14.18 24.68 -2.66
CA THR A 83 15.22 25.53 -3.24
C THR A 83 16.38 25.81 -2.29
N ASP A 84 16.11 25.91 -0.98
CA ASP A 84 17.10 26.08 0.08
C ASP A 84 16.79 25.16 1.26
N THR A 85 17.72 24.28 1.61
CA THR A 85 17.55 23.33 2.72
C THR A 85 17.62 23.99 4.09
N ARG A 86 18.18 25.20 4.19
CA ARG A 86 18.27 25.97 5.45
C ARG A 86 16.89 26.49 5.90
N GLU A 87 15.98 26.67 4.96
CA GLU A 87 14.63 27.17 5.21
C GLU A 87 13.64 26.03 5.57
N ASN A 88 14.05 24.78 5.38
CA ASN A 88 13.20 23.63 5.67
C ASN A 88 13.25 23.21 7.15
N PRO A 89 12.13 22.72 7.71
CA PRO A 89 12.15 22.07 9.02
C PRO A 89 13.21 20.96 9.09
N LYS A 90 13.96 20.90 10.19
CA LYS A 90 15.05 19.93 10.41
C LYS A 90 14.56 18.48 10.38
N ASP A 91 13.28 18.27 10.64
CA ASP A 91 12.68 16.96 10.63
C ASP A 91 12.14 16.56 9.24
N THR A 92 12.22 17.34 8.18
CA THR A 92 11.78 16.87 6.85
C THR A 92 12.57 15.62 6.40
N THR A 93 11.94 14.75 5.59
CA THR A 93 12.62 13.55 5.05
C THR A 93 13.91 13.91 4.34
N LEU A 94 13.89 14.99 3.55
CA LEU A 94 15.07 15.53 2.87
C LEU A 94 16.21 15.83 3.86
N ASN A 95 15.95 16.61 4.91
CA ASN A 95 16.96 16.97 5.91
C ASN A 95 17.44 15.76 6.73
N VAL A 96 16.56 14.82 7.07
CA VAL A 96 16.94 13.59 7.75
C VAL A 96 17.89 12.74 6.90
N VAL A 97 17.62 12.62 5.59
CA VAL A 97 18.47 11.88 4.65
C VAL A 97 19.81 12.59 4.45
N ILE A 98 19.82 13.92 4.31
CA ILE A 98 21.04 14.75 4.25
C ILE A 98 21.94 14.48 5.46
N ASN A 99 21.40 14.64 6.67
CA ASN A 99 22.16 14.48 7.91
C ASN A 99 22.67 13.05 8.08
N THR A 100 21.90 12.06 7.62
CA THR A 100 22.32 10.66 7.66
C THR A 100 23.48 10.41 6.71
N LEU A 101 23.43 10.94 5.49
CA LEU A 101 24.52 10.81 4.52
C LEU A 101 25.81 11.43 5.04
N PHE A 102 25.75 12.62 5.65
CA PHE A 102 26.92 13.24 6.27
C PHE A 102 27.49 12.39 7.41
N ARG A 103 26.64 11.81 8.26
CA ARG A 103 27.09 10.90 9.34
C ARG A 103 27.72 9.62 8.80
N GLU A 104 27.29 9.16 7.63
CA GLU A 104 27.88 8.03 6.91
C GLU A 104 29.11 8.43 6.05
N GLY A 105 29.62 9.66 6.21
CA GLY A 105 30.83 10.13 5.53
C GLY A 105 30.63 10.52 4.05
N LYS A 106 29.39 10.73 3.62
CA LYS A 106 29.00 11.07 2.24
C LYS A 106 28.62 12.55 2.11
N ASP A 107 28.76 13.11 0.92
CA ASP A 107 28.50 14.53 0.63
C ASP A 107 27.48 14.71 -0.52
N PRO A 108 26.17 14.64 -0.22
CA PRO A 108 25.16 14.66 -1.26
C PRO A 108 24.92 16.05 -1.83
N PHE A 109 24.68 16.12 -3.14
CA PHE A 109 24.16 17.32 -3.78
C PHE A 109 22.64 17.35 -3.74
N VAL A 110 22.07 18.47 -3.29
CA VAL A 110 20.61 18.67 -3.29
C VAL A 110 20.17 19.32 -4.59
N LEU A 111 19.17 18.74 -5.24
CA LEU A 111 18.55 19.31 -6.44
C LEU A 111 17.64 20.49 -6.06
N LYS A 112 18.15 21.70 -6.23
CA LYS A 112 17.37 22.91 -5.97
C LYS A 112 16.14 23.01 -6.88
N GLY A 113 14.99 23.28 -6.26
CA GLY A 113 13.68 23.32 -6.88
C GLY A 113 13.02 21.95 -7.05
N GLY A 114 13.65 20.88 -6.53
CA GLY A 114 13.10 19.53 -6.49
C GLY A 114 12.74 18.94 -7.86
N LEU A 115 11.81 17.97 -7.85
CA LEU A 115 11.29 17.39 -9.09
C LEU A 115 10.60 18.44 -9.96
N LYS A 116 9.86 19.37 -9.35
CA LYS A 116 9.04 20.34 -10.08
C LYS A 116 9.89 21.23 -11.00
N ALA A 117 10.99 21.77 -10.49
CA ALA A 117 11.90 22.61 -11.28
C ALA A 117 12.76 21.81 -12.28
N PHE A 118 12.90 20.50 -12.07
CA PHE A 118 13.58 19.61 -13.00
C PHE A 118 12.67 19.27 -14.18
N CYS A 119 11.48 18.74 -13.92
CA CYS A 119 10.57 18.32 -14.99
C CYS A 119 9.96 19.50 -15.77
N SER A 120 10.04 20.75 -15.27
CA SER A 120 9.67 21.92 -16.08
C SER A 120 10.68 22.23 -17.19
N ARG A 121 11.92 21.75 -17.05
CA ARG A 121 13.02 21.99 -18.00
C ARG A 121 13.46 20.74 -18.76
N HIS A 122 13.36 19.58 -18.12
CA HIS A 122 13.86 18.28 -18.60
C HIS A 122 12.78 17.20 -18.42
N SER A 123 11.62 17.42 -19.05
CA SER A 123 10.46 16.53 -18.91
C SER A 123 10.69 15.15 -19.54
N ASP A 124 11.54 15.09 -20.57
CA ASP A 124 12.03 13.90 -21.28
C ASP A 124 12.88 12.99 -20.40
N LEU A 125 13.55 13.56 -19.40
CA LEU A 125 14.34 12.83 -18.38
C LEU A 125 13.52 12.50 -17.13
N CYS A 126 12.19 12.68 -17.17
CA CYS A 126 11.28 12.27 -16.10
C CYS A 126 10.48 11.02 -16.53
N CYS A 127 10.54 9.97 -15.73
CA CYS A 127 9.62 8.84 -15.85
C CYS A 127 8.22 9.26 -15.40
N SER A 128 7.19 8.95 -16.19
CA SER A 128 5.78 9.13 -15.81
C SER A 128 4.94 7.94 -16.30
N THR A 129 3.91 7.59 -15.54
CA THR A 129 3.03 6.43 -15.80
C THR A 129 1.92 6.68 -16.85
N LYS A 130 1.97 7.78 -17.61
CA LYS A 130 1.04 8.00 -18.74
C LYS A 130 1.61 7.35 -20.01
N LYS A 131 1.19 6.13 -20.35
CA LYS A 131 1.36 5.60 -21.72
C LYS A 131 0.15 6.00 -22.56
N HIS A 132 0.46 6.73 -23.63
CA HIS A 132 -0.40 6.96 -24.79
C HIS A 132 -0.71 5.62 -25.47
N ASP A 133 -1.95 5.44 -25.88
CA ASP A 133 -2.41 4.37 -26.77
C ASP A 133 -1.69 4.44 -28.12
N SER A 134 -1.10 3.32 -28.57
CA SER A 134 -0.91 2.96 -29.99
C SER A 134 -0.44 1.50 -30.13
N ILE A 135 -0.93 0.85 -31.18
CA ILE A 135 -1.06 -0.59 -31.45
C ILE A 135 0.24 -1.20 -32.02
N HIS A 136 0.72 -2.35 -31.51
CA HIS A 136 1.06 -3.61 -32.23
C HIS A 136 1.93 -4.60 -31.40
N PRO A 137 1.91 -5.92 -31.70
CA PRO A 137 2.17 -7.00 -30.75
C PRO A 137 3.56 -7.65 -30.82
N LEU A 138 3.83 -8.45 -29.77
CA LEU A 138 4.78 -9.56 -29.66
C LEU A 138 6.20 -9.24 -29.18
N MET A 139 6.44 -9.50 -27.89
CA MET A 139 7.40 -10.48 -27.35
C MET A 139 7.64 -10.15 -25.87
N SER A 140 7.18 -11.03 -24.98
CA SER A 140 7.39 -10.95 -23.54
C SER A 140 8.88 -11.08 -23.19
N PRO A 141 9.34 -10.37 -22.15
CA PRO A 141 10.03 -11.09 -21.08
C PRO A 141 9.41 -10.76 -19.72
N ILE A 142 9.03 -11.83 -19.01
CA ILE A 142 9.01 -11.98 -17.55
C ILE A 142 8.54 -10.72 -16.79
N ARG A 143 7.22 -10.63 -16.55
CA ARG A 143 6.63 -9.65 -15.63
C ARG A 143 7.14 -9.88 -14.21
N SER A 144 8.19 -9.16 -13.81
CA SER A 144 8.28 -8.73 -12.41
C SER A 144 7.01 -7.93 -12.12
N ILE A 145 6.19 -8.39 -11.19
CA ILE A 145 4.89 -7.82 -10.83
C ILE A 145 5.12 -6.35 -10.45
N SER A 146 4.93 -5.47 -11.42
CA SER A 146 4.79 -4.04 -11.22
C SER A 146 3.53 -3.89 -10.39
N GLN A 147 3.63 -3.35 -9.18
CA GLN A 147 2.47 -3.02 -8.36
C GLN A 147 1.53 -2.21 -9.27
N PRO A 148 0.33 -2.71 -9.65
CA PRO A 148 -0.65 -1.83 -10.25
C PRO A 148 -0.88 -0.74 -9.22
N ALA A 149 -0.98 0.52 -9.64
CA ALA A 149 -1.36 1.63 -8.77
C ALA A 149 -2.46 1.08 -7.84
N ILE A 150 -2.18 1.00 -6.53
CA ILE A 150 -3.09 0.40 -5.53
C ILE A 150 -4.50 0.93 -5.73
N ASP A 151 -4.55 2.15 -6.26
CA ASP A 151 -5.74 2.81 -6.69
C ASP A 151 -6.47 2.15 -7.88
N THR A 152 -5.81 1.78 -8.97
CA THR A 152 -6.46 1.10 -10.12
C THR A 152 -6.99 -0.32 -9.83
N ILE A 153 -6.70 -0.87 -8.65
CA ILE A 153 -7.09 -2.24 -8.30
C ILE A 153 -8.57 -2.26 -7.92
N ILE A 154 -9.33 -2.94 -8.77
CA ILE A 154 -10.74 -3.23 -8.58
C ILE A 154 -10.98 -4.15 -7.38
N ALA A 155 -12.22 -4.17 -6.87
CA ALA A 155 -12.65 -5.13 -5.87
C ALA A 155 -12.31 -6.56 -6.29
N SER A 156 -11.75 -7.33 -5.35
CA SER A 156 -11.33 -8.71 -5.56
C SER A 156 -12.39 -9.65 -4.97
N GLU A 157 -12.86 -10.61 -5.76
CA GLU A 157 -13.72 -11.67 -5.26
C GLU A 157 -12.88 -12.66 -4.42
N VAL A 158 -13.09 -12.65 -3.10
CA VAL A 158 -12.36 -13.52 -2.17
C VAL A 158 -13.10 -14.84 -1.98
N LEU A 159 -14.43 -14.76 -1.85
CA LEU A 159 -15.36 -15.89 -1.81
C LEU A 159 -16.51 -15.60 -2.78
N PRO A 160 -17.32 -16.60 -3.21
CA PRO A 160 -18.42 -16.40 -4.17
C PRO A 160 -19.43 -15.29 -3.84
N PHE A 161 -19.48 -14.88 -2.56
CA PHE A 161 -20.34 -13.80 -2.07
C PHE A 161 -19.60 -12.67 -1.34
N VAL A 162 -18.27 -12.73 -1.20
CA VAL A 162 -17.47 -11.73 -0.48
C VAL A 162 -16.47 -11.07 -1.42
N PHE A 163 -16.65 -9.76 -1.60
CA PHE A 163 -15.73 -8.89 -2.32
C PHE A 163 -14.92 -8.05 -1.35
N LEU A 164 -13.62 -7.92 -1.59
CA LEU A 164 -12.71 -7.06 -0.84
C LEU A 164 -12.23 -5.91 -1.74
N GLY A 165 -12.52 -4.67 -1.35
CA GLY A 165 -12.24 -3.50 -2.18
C GLY A 165 -11.85 -2.24 -1.41
N ASN A 166 -11.84 -1.13 -2.15
CA ASN A 166 -11.48 0.21 -1.69
C ASN A 166 -12.69 1.17 -1.76
N GLU A 167 -12.48 2.45 -1.42
CA GLU A 167 -13.56 3.45 -1.44
C GLU A 167 -14.14 3.70 -2.83
N ARG A 168 -13.34 3.56 -3.89
CA ARG A 168 -13.79 3.77 -5.28
C ARG A 168 -14.65 2.62 -5.78
N ASP A 169 -14.37 1.40 -5.33
CA ASP A 169 -15.26 0.26 -5.54
C ASP A 169 -16.63 0.51 -4.88
N ALA A 170 -16.64 1.08 -3.66
CA ALA A 170 -17.88 1.40 -2.95
C ALA A 170 -18.65 2.59 -3.56
N ALA A 171 -17.95 3.49 -4.26
CA ALA A 171 -18.52 4.64 -4.95
C ALA A 171 -18.95 4.34 -6.40
N ASN A 172 -18.86 3.10 -6.87
CA ASN A 172 -19.22 2.71 -8.23
C ASN A 172 -20.50 1.85 -8.24
N LEU A 173 -21.66 2.51 -8.33
CA LEU A 173 -22.96 1.83 -8.35
C LEU A 173 -23.08 0.78 -9.45
N GLU A 174 -22.61 1.09 -10.66
CA GLU A 174 -22.71 0.20 -11.82
C GLU A 174 -22.01 -1.14 -11.53
N ARG A 175 -20.82 -1.10 -10.95
CA ARG A 175 -20.08 -2.32 -10.59
C ARG A 175 -20.70 -3.05 -9.40
N LEU A 176 -21.22 -2.33 -8.41
CA LEU A 176 -21.97 -2.95 -7.31
C LEU A 176 -23.18 -3.72 -7.87
N GLN A 177 -23.92 -3.13 -8.81
CA GLN A 177 -25.06 -3.77 -9.47
C GLN A 177 -24.64 -4.94 -10.37
N TYR A 178 -23.61 -4.76 -11.20
CA TYR A 178 -23.06 -5.79 -12.07
C TYR A 178 -22.64 -7.05 -11.29
N HIS A 179 -22.01 -6.87 -10.13
CA HIS A 179 -21.63 -7.97 -9.25
C HIS A 179 -22.75 -8.45 -8.33
N ASN A 180 -23.97 -7.90 -8.41
CA ASN A 180 -25.12 -8.17 -7.54
C ASN A 180 -24.80 -8.00 -6.03
N ILE A 181 -24.00 -6.98 -5.72
CA ILE A 181 -23.67 -6.59 -4.36
C ILE A 181 -24.84 -5.79 -3.79
N ARG A 182 -25.44 -6.31 -2.72
CA ARG A 182 -26.58 -5.69 -1.99
C ARG A 182 -26.25 -5.34 -0.55
N HIS A 183 -25.05 -5.68 -0.11
CA HIS A 183 -24.53 -5.39 1.22
C HIS A 183 -23.17 -4.70 1.09
N VAL A 184 -22.94 -3.62 1.84
CA VAL A 184 -21.64 -2.93 1.88
C VAL A 184 -21.23 -2.71 3.33
N LEU A 185 -20.11 -3.32 3.71
CA LEU A 185 -19.46 -3.15 5.01
C LEU A 185 -18.33 -2.12 4.87
N ASN A 186 -18.56 -0.92 5.40
CA ASN A 186 -17.63 0.20 5.35
C ASN A 186 -16.81 0.27 6.65
N VAL A 187 -15.55 -0.11 6.59
CA VAL A 187 -14.62 -0.14 7.74
C VAL A 187 -13.86 1.18 7.85
N THR A 188 -14.57 2.30 7.83
CA THR A 188 -14.03 3.65 8.00
C THR A 188 -14.99 4.55 8.76
N SER A 189 -14.47 5.63 9.35
CA SER A 189 -15.31 6.64 9.99
C SER A 189 -15.85 7.68 9.00
N GLN A 190 -15.11 7.97 7.91
CA GLN A 190 -15.33 9.17 7.08
C GLN A 190 -15.93 8.88 5.70
N VAL A 191 -15.71 7.69 5.12
CA VAL A 191 -16.17 7.41 3.75
C VAL A 191 -17.70 7.34 3.73
N PRO A 192 -18.40 8.06 2.83
CA PRO A 192 -19.86 8.06 2.75
C PRO A 192 -20.50 6.67 2.53
N LEU A 193 -21.77 6.55 2.91
CA LEU A 193 -22.62 5.41 2.56
C LEU A 193 -23.35 5.74 1.24
N TYR A 194 -22.61 5.70 0.13
CA TYR A 194 -23.01 6.32 -1.16
C TYR A 194 -24.44 6.01 -1.62
N TYR A 195 -24.93 4.79 -1.38
CA TYR A 195 -26.15 4.27 -2.00
C TYR A 195 -27.15 3.68 -1.00
N GLU A 196 -27.11 4.11 0.27
CA GLU A 196 -28.01 3.59 1.32
C GLU A 196 -29.50 3.74 0.96
N LYS A 197 -29.86 4.83 0.27
CA LYS A 197 -31.22 5.11 -0.20
C LYS A 197 -31.60 4.37 -1.49
N GLN A 198 -30.70 3.57 -2.07
CA GLN A 198 -30.87 2.91 -3.37
C GLN A 198 -30.93 1.37 -3.25
N GLY A 199 -31.40 0.87 -2.10
CA GLY A 199 -31.61 -0.57 -1.88
C GLY A 199 -30.34 -1.38 -1.63
N ILE A 200 -29.23 -0.72 -1.29
CA ILE A 200 -28.02 -1.37 -0.76
C ILE A 200 -28.04 -1.23 0.76
N LYS A 201 -27.95 -2.37 1.47
CA LYS A 201 -27.84 -2.40 2.93
C LYS A 201 -26.41 -2.06 3.32
N TYR A 202 -26.24 -1.06 4.18
CA TYR A 202 -24.92 -0.66 4.69
C TYR A 202 -24.74 -1.04 6.14
N ARG A 203 -23.47 -1.25 6.52
CA ARG A 203 -23.01 -1.25 7.90
C ARG A 203 -21.69 -0.49 7.96
N ARG A 204 -21.56 0.43 8.92
CA ARG A 204 -20.32 1.16 9.17
C ARG A 204 -19.64 0.62 10.43
N ILE A 205 -18.36 0.29 10.30
CA ILE A 205 -17.45 0.05 11.41
C ILE A 205 -16.50 1.25 11.49
N PRO A 206 -16.68 2.17 12.46
CA PRO A 206 -15.92 3.42 12.53
C PRO A 206 -14.50 3.16 13.07
N ALA A 207 -13.62 2.66 12.21
CA ALA A 207 -12.25 2.30 12.57
C ALA A 207 -11.18 3.08 11.78
N SER A 208 -10.15 3.52 12.50
CA SER A 208 -8.92 4.09 11.93
C SER A 208 -7.92 2.99 11.56
N ASP A 209 -7.04 3.24 10.58
CA ASP A 209 -5.93 2.32 10.27
C ASP A 209 -4.69 2.70 11.08
N SER A 210 -4.77 2.51 12.39
CA SER A 210 -3.72 2.90 13.32
C SER A 210 -3.22 1.73 14.16
N SER A 211 -2.02 1.89 14.72
CA SER A 211 -1.42 0.91 15.62
C SER A 211 -2.12 0.79 16.98
N GLN A 212 -3.13 1.62 17.25
CA GLN A 212 -3.88 1.65 18.52
C GLN A 212 -5.34 1.24 18.34
N GLN A 213 -5.84 1.13 17.11
CA GLN A 213 -7.22 0.75 16.85
C GLN A 213 -7.46 -0.69 17.31
N ASN A 214 -8.38 -0.89 18.24
CA ASN A 214 -8.97 -2.21 18.49
C ASN A 214 -10.03 -2.46 17.41
N LEU A 215 -9.75 -3.34 16.46
CA LEU A 215 -10.67 -3.77 15.41
C LEU A 215 -11.37 -5.09 15.78
N LYS A 216 -10.72 -5.93 16.60
CA LYS A 216 -11.27 -7.19 17.13
C LYS A 216 -12.62 -7.00 17.80
N GLN A 217 -12.83 -5.88 18.51
CA GLN A 217 -14.12 -5.54 19.14
C GLN A 217 -15.32 -5.52 18.15
N TYR A 218 -15.05 -5.33 16.85
CA TYR A 218 -16.08 -5.27 15.80
C TYR A 218 -16.20 -6.57 15.01
N PHE A 219 -15.42 -7.61 15.32
CA PHE A 219 -15.44 -8.84 14.53
C PHE A 219 -16.82 -9.50 14.55
N GLU A 220 -17.50 -9.57 15.70
CA GLU A 220 -18.82 -10.20 15.75
C GLU A 220 -19.85 -9.43 14.92
N GLU A 221 -19.95 -8.11 15.11
CA GLU A 221 -20.85 -7.24 14.33
C GLU A 221 -20.57 -7.34 12.81
N ALA A 222 -19.30 -7.37 12.42
CA ALA A 222 -18.90 -7.53 11.03
C ALA A 222 -19.34 -8.87 10.45
N ILE A 223 -19.11 -9.95 11.20
CA ILE A 223 -19.38 -11.32 10.75
C ILE A 223 -20.88 -11.55 10.64
N GLU A 224 -21.67 -11.10 11.61
CA GLU A 224 -23.13 -11.15 11.55
C GLU A 224 -23.67 -10.44 10.29
N PHE A 225 -23.12 -9.26 9.95
CA PHE A 225 -23.51 -8.55 8.74
C PHE A 225 -23.15 -9.28 7.45
N ILE A 226 -21.98 -9.94 7.40
CA ILE A 226 -21.55 -10.75 6.26
C ILE A 226 -22.41 -12.01 6.14
N ASP A 227 -22.76 -12.64 7.26
CA ASP A 227 -23.63 -13.81 7.29
C ASP A 227 -25.07 -13.49 6.90
N ASP A 228 -25.60 -12.32 7.27
CA ASP A 228 -26.89 -11.83 6.76
C ASP A 228 -26.88 -11.73 5.22
N ALA A 229 -25.80 -11.24 4.62
CA ALA A 229 -25.68 -11.24 3.16
C ALA A 229 -25.69 -12.67 2.59
N ARG A 230 -24.91 -13.57 3.20
CA ARG A 230 -24.83 -14.99 2.80
C ARG A 230 -26.18 -15.69 2.86
N GLN A 231 -26.89 -15.56 3.99
CA GLN A 231 -28.18 -16.20 4.24
C GLN A 231 -29.26 -15.71 3.27
N ASN A 232 -29.23 -14.43 2.91
CA ASN A 232 -30.15 -13.83 1.93
C ASN A 232 -29.71 -14.05 0.47
N LYS A 233 -28.73 -14.90 0.20
CA LYS A 233 -28.16 -15.16 -1.14
C LYS A 233 -27.73 -13.88 -1.85
N ARG A 234 -27.21 -12.92 -1.07
CA ARG A 234 -26.66 -11.64 -1.54
C ARG A 234 -25.15 -11.63 -1.43
N ARG A 235 -24.53 -10.71 -2.16
CA ARG A 235 -23.09 -10.50 -2.15
C ARG A 235 -22.77 -9.23 -1.36
N VAL A 236 -21.65 -9.27 -0.65
CA VAL A 236 -21.16 -8.19 0.20
C VAL A 236 -19.85 -7.64 -0.32
N LEU A 237 -19.73 -6.31 -0.36
CA LEU A 237 -18.45 -5.61 -0.47
C LEU A 237 -17.97 -5.22 0.92
N ILE A 238 -16.79 -5.69 1.30
CA ILE A 238 -16.06 -5.22 2.48
C ILE A 238 -14.99 -4.25 1.99
N HIS A 239 -15.08 -2.99 2.39
CA HIS A 239 -14.12 -1.98 1.98
C HIS A 239 -13.62 -1.12 3.13
N CYS A 240 -12.45 -0.53 2.92
CA CYS A 240 -11.99 0.59 3.72
C CYS A 240 -11.61 1.72 2.75
N GLN A 241 -10.55 2.48 3.04
CA GLN A 241 -10.06 3.49 2.10
C GLN A 241 -9.33 2.85 0.91
N ALA A 242 -8.21 2.15 1.15
CA ALA A 242 -7.37 1.55 0.09
C ALA A 242 -7.67 0.07 -0.18
N GLY A 243 -8.46 -0.60 0.67
CA GLY A 243 -8.66 -2.04 0.56
C GLY A 243 -7.41 -2.87 0.86
N VAL A 244 -6.55 -2.38 1.77
CA VAL A 244 -5.24 -2.97 2.08
C VAL A 244 -5.20 -3.57 3.49
N SER A 245 -5.60 -2.79 4.50
CA SER A 245 -5.42 -3.15 5.92
C SER A 245 -6.76 -3.50 6.60
N ARG A 246 -7.54 -2.53 7.07
CA ARG A 246 -8.80 -2.72 7.82
C ARG A 246 -9.78 -3.73 7.22
N SER A 247 -10.18 -3.56 5.95
CA SER A 247 -11.14 -4.45 5.28
C SER A 247 -10.57 -5.85 5.05
N ALA A 248 -9.26 -5.96 4.80
CA ALA A 248 -8.58 -7.24 4.72
C ALA A 248 -8.59 -7.96 6.08
N THR A 249 -8.35 -7.25 7.18
CA THR A 249 -8.44 -7.80 8.54
C THR A 249 -9.82 -8.39 8.82
N ILE A 250 -10.89 -7.66 8.52
CA ILE A 250 -12.27 -8.17 8.69
C ILE A 250 -12.51 -9.41 7.81
N THR A 251 -12.04 -9.40 6.57
CA THR A 251 -12.18 -10.54 5.65
C THR A 251 -11.46 -11.79 6.18
N ILE A 252 -10.25 -11.62 6.73
CA ILE A 252 -9.48 -12.72 7.34
C ILE A 252 -10.20 -13.24 8.59
N ALA A 253 -10.65 -12.35 9.48
CA ALA A 253 -11.40 -12.73 10.69
C ALA A 253 -12.66 -13.54 10.36
N TYR A 254 -13.41 -13.13 9.32
CA TYR A 254 -14.60 -13.85 8.86
C TYR A 254 -14.29 -15.29 8.46
N ILE A 255 -13.21 -15.49 7.68
CA ILE A 255 -12.81 -16.84 7.22
C ILE A 255 -12.28 -17.67 8.38
N LEU A 256 -11.53 -17.09 9.32
CA LEU A 256 -11.06 -17.79 10.52
C LEU A 256 -12.22 -18.33 11.36
N LYS A 257 -13.26 -17.52 11.59
CA LYS A 257 -14.45 -17.95 12.33
C LYS A 257 -15.19 -19.10 11.64
N HIS A 258 -15.09 -19.18 10.31
CA HIS A 258 -15.89 -20.10 9.49
C HIS A 258 -15.15 -21.34 8.96
N THR A 259 -13.87 -21.48 9.26
CA THR A 259 -13.05 -22.61 8.81
C THR A 259 -12.25 -23.14 9.99
N LYS A 260 -11.45 -24.19 9.80
CA LYS A 260 -10.39 -24.60 10.75
C LYS A 260 -8.99 -24.18 10.27
N MET A 261 -8.90 -23.31 9.28
CA MET A 261 -7.63 -22.87 8.71
C MET A 261 -6.86 -22.02 9.73
N THR A 262 -5.53 -22.04 9.61
CA THR A 262 -4.68 -21.18 10.44
C THR A 262 -4.72 -19.72 9.97
N MET A 263 -4.40 -18.76 10.83
CA MET A 263 -4.26 -17.35 10.45
C MET A 263 -3.31 -17.20 9.25
N THR A 264 -2.20 -17.93 9.27
CA THR A 264 -1.21 -17.92 8.18
C THR A 264 -1.80 -18.39 6.86
N ASP A 265 -2.59 -19.46 6.86
CA ASP A 265 -3.19 -20.01 5.65
C ASP A 265 -4.30 -19.11 5.11
N VAL A 266 -5.14 -18.57 6.00
CA VAL A 266 -6.17 -17.60 5.62
C VAL A 266 -5.53 -16.33 5.06
N TYR A 267 -4.47 -15.82 5.68
CA TYR A 267 -3.74 -14.66 5.17
C TYR A 267 -3.21 -14.91 3.75
N LYS A 268 -2.55 -16.06 3.52
CA LYS A 268 -2.04 -16.45 2.20
C LYS A 268 -3.16 -16.58 1.18
N PHE A 269 -4.30 -17.16 1.57
CA PHE A 269 -5.47 -17.27 0.70
C PHE A 269 -5.98 -15.90 0.25
N VAL A 270 -6.26 -14.99 1.20
CA VAL A 270 -6.77 -13.65 0.87
C VAL A 270 -5.71 -12.85 0.09
N LYS A 271 -4.42 -13.02 0.40
CA LYS A 271 -3.31 -12.43 -0.36
C LYS A 271 -3.24 -12.94 -1.80
N GLY A 272 -3.52 -14.22 -2.02
CA GLY A 272 -3.62 -14.79 -3.37
C GLY A 272 -4.76 -14.20 -4.19
N LYS A 273 -5.90 -13.90 -3.55
CA LYS A 273 -7.05 -13.24 -4.19
C LYS A 273 -6.85 -11.73 -4.38
N ARG A 274 -6.20 -11.07 -3.42
CA ARG A 274 -5.89 -9.63 -3.45
C ARG A 274 -4.43 -9.41 -3.02
N PRO A 275 -3.47 -9.36 -3.98
CA PRO A 275 -2.04 -9.27 -3.69
C PRO A 275 -1.59 -8.05 -2.89
N ILE A 276 -2.41 -7.00 -2.82
CA ILE A 276 -2.08 -5.77 -2.11
C ILE A 276 -2.44 -5.77 -0.63
N ILE A 277 -3.13 -6.79 -0.10
CA ILE A 277 -3.45 -6.77 1.32
C ILE A 277 -2.19 -6.70 2.17
N SER A 278 -2.24 -5.87 3.19
CA SER A 278 -1.17 -5.69 4.17
C SER A 278 -1.77 -5.06 5.43
N PRO A 279 -2.53 -5.84 6.23
CA PRO A 279 -2.92 -5.42 7.58
C PRO A 279 -1.72 -4.89 8.36
N ASN A 280 -1.93 -3.83 9.12
CA ASN A 280 -0.88 -3.31 10.01
C ASN A 280 -0.55 -4.34 11.11
N PHE A 281 0.60 -4.17 11.77
CA PHE A 281 1.08 -5.12 12.79
C PHE A 281 0.14 -5.29 13.98
N ASN A 282 -0.56 -4.22 14.38
CA ASN A 282 -1.54 -4.27 15.47
C ASN A 282 -2.73 -5.17 15.09
N PHE A 283 -3.27 -5.02 13.87
CA PHE A 283 -4.32 -5.90 13.36
C PHE A 283 -3.85 -7.33 13.15
N MET A 284 -2.60 -7.53 12.76
CA MET A 284 -2.03 -8.88 12.68
C MET A 284 -2.00 -9.56 14.06
N GLY A 285 -1.59 -8.84 15.10
CA GLY A 285 -1.65 -9.33 16.48
C GLY A 285 -3.07 -9.68 16.92
N GLN A 286 -4.04 -8.83 16.63
CA GLN A 286 -5.46 -9.07 16.93
C GLN A 286 -6.04 -10.29 16.20
N LEU A 287 -5.60 -10.58 14.97
CA LEU A 287 -6.01 -11.77 14.23
C LEU A 287 -5.42 -13.05 14.84
N MET A 288 -4.15 -13.02 15.23
CA MET A 288 -3.51 -14.15 15.94
C MET A 288 -4.18 -14.41 17.29
N GLU A 289 -4.53 -13.34 18.00
CA GLU A 289 -5.32 -13.43 19.24
C GLU A 289 -6.68 -14.07 18.98
N TYR A 290 -7.39 -13.61 17.97
CA TYR A 290 -8.71 -14.14 17.62
C TYR A 290 -8.68 -15.61 17.18
N GLU A 291 -7.67 -16.03 16.42
CA GLU A 291 -7.45 -17.45 16.10
C GLU A 291 -7.28 -18.29 17.38
N ARG A 292 -6.50 -17.81 18.34
CA ARG A 292 -6.29 -18.50 19.62
C ARG A 292 -7.61 -18.63 20.38
N ASP A 293 -8.40 -17.57 20.48
CA ASP A 293 -9.69 -17.59 21.17
C ASP A 293 -10.68 -18.57 20.49
N LEU A 294 -10.67 -18.63 19.15
CA LEU A 294 -11.47 -19.59 18.39
C LEU A 294 -10.99 -21.05 18.56
N ASN A 295 -9.72 -21.25 18.93
CA ASN A 295 -9.14 -22.57 19.19
C ASN A 295 -9.34 -23.02 20.64
N SER A 296 -9.30 -22.09 21.60
CA SER A 296 -9.58 -22.36 23.02
C SER A 296 -11.07 -22.45 23.33
N GLY A 297 -11.94 -21.98 22.43
CA GLY A 297 -13.39 -21.96 22.61
C GLY A 297 -13.90 -20.72 23.33
N GLU A 298 -13.04 -19.74 23.61
CA GLU A 298 -13.43 -18.41 24.13
C GLU A 298 -14.24 -17.61 23.10
N ALA A 299 -14.00 -17.83 21.81
CA ALA A 299 -14.83 -17.33 20.72
C ALA A 299 -15.49 -18.49 19.96
N LEU A 300 -16.77 -18.31 19.61
CA LEU A 300 -17.52 -19.33 18.86
C LEU A 300 -17.03 -19.44 17.41
N ARG A 301 -16.67 -20.66 17.00
CA ARG A 301 -16.36 -21.03 15.61
C ARG A 301 -17.61 -21.61 14.92
N ILE A 302 -17.93 -21.12 13.71
CA ILE A 302 -19.14 -21.49 12.94
C ILE A 302 -18.73 -22.30 11.72
N LEU A 303 -18.70 -23.64 11.83
CA LEU A 303 -18.22 -24.52 10.75
C LEU A 303 -19.30 -24.97 9.77
N GLN A 304 -20.56 -24.63 10.05
CA GLN A 304 -21.70 -24.98 9.20
C GLN A 304 -22.61 -23.76 8.97
N PRO A 305 -23.10 -23.55 7.73
CA PRO A 305 -22.70 -24.28 6.52
C PRO A 305 -21.24 -23.98 6.14
N ARG A 306 -20.57 -24.92 5.46
CA ARG A 306 -19.18 -24.75 5.02
C ARG A 306 -19.08 -23.59 4.02
N LEU A 307 -17.99 -22.82 4.11
CA LEU A 307 -17.68 -21.81 3.10
C LEU A 307 -17.29 -22.46 1.77
N GLN A 308 -18.07 -22.17 0.74
CA GLN A 308 -17.74 -22.55 -0.64
C GLN A 308 -16.56 -21.71 -1.16
N GLY A 309 -15.73 -22.31 -2.01
CA GLY A 309 -14.59 -21.64 -2.66
C GLY A 309 -13.29 -21.62 -1.87
N ILE A 310 -13.22 -22.36 -0.74
CA ILE A 310 -12.01 -22.56 0.08
C ILE A 310 -11.47 -24.00 -0.03
N GLU A 311 -12.17 -24.87 -0.76
CA GLU A 311 -11.92 -26.32 -0.85
C GLU A 311 -10.54 -26.69 -1.45
N SER A 312 -9.87 -25.78 -2.14
CA SER A 312 -8.56 -26.02 -2.76
C SER A 312 -7.35 -25.82 -1.83
N ILE A 313 -7.56 -25.68 -0.51
CA ILE A 313 -6.53 -25.31 0.47
C ILE A 313 -6.51 -26.25 1.69
N VAL A 314 -7.52 -27.11 1.80
CA VAL A 314 -7.65 -28.10 2.89
C VAL A 314 -7.16 -29.46 2.42
#